data_AF-A0A9R0QG40-F1
#
_entry.id   AF-A0A9R0QG40-F1
#
_cell.length_a   1.000
_cell.length_b   1.000
_cell.length_c   1.000
_cell.angle_alpha   90.00
_cell.angle_beta   90.00
_cell.angle_gamma   90.00
#
_symmetry.space_group_name_H-M   'P 1'
#
loop_
_entity.id
_entity.type
_entity.pdbx_description
1 polymer ?
#
loop_
_entity_poly.entity_id
_entity_poly.type
_entity_poly.pdbx_seq_one_letter_code
_entity_poly.pdbx_strand_id
1 'polypeptide(L)'
;MGIISSQKHHNQHGILNPAVTKGPSIVKRNFVSTNPNYLRTLSQTHAGWIFGAIAELIDNSRDAGASRLDISIQSMFSKQAGQKVPVLCVVDNGHGMTYAQMMRMVSFGHKGPNEHCQDQIGRFGIGFKTGAMELGRDAFVLTQTSTSRSVSFLSQSFNENKDNLEIPVVTYCKKDQYMEVDLGVQSEATAEYNLNAIKKFSPFNEYFIGEKVGLFGEEGTGTQVYIWNLDRWGTNYTLEWNSQKTDESPDSHGNGDILIRSRRVRSRPGQTNGNVPLDYSLKAYVEVMFLNPQMKITVQGSPVNTHMPS
;
A
#
# COMPACT_ATOMS: atom_id res chain seq x y z
N MET A 1 91.22 7.50 -19.15
CA MET A 1 90.60 7.88 -17.87
C MET A 1 90.16 6.61 -17.16
N GLY A 2 90.98 6.14 -16.20
CA GLY A 2 90.69 4.98 -15.34
C GLY A 2 89.74 5.34 -14.19
N ILE A 3 89.39 4.50 -13.21
CA ILE A 3 89.63 3.09 -12.86
C ILE A 3 88.73 2.84 -11.61
N ILE A 4 88.01 1.71 -11.56
CA ILE A 4 87.81 0.75 -10.44
C ILE A 4 87.35 1.20 -9.02
N SER A 5 86.46 0.36 -8.43
CA SER A 5 86.32 -0.07 -7.00
C SER A 5 85.16 0.57 -6.22
N SER A 6 84.15 -0.18 -5.72
CA SER A 6 84.11 -1.21 -4.65
C SER A 6 84.40 -0.66 -3.25
N GLN A 7 83.39 -0.68 -2.36
CA GLN A 7 83.55 -1.21 -1.01
C GLN A 7 82.19 -1.47 -0.32
N LYS A 8 82.09 -2.68 0.27
CA LYS A 8 81.15 -3.05 1.33
C LYS A 8 81.68 -2.51 2.67
N HIS A 9 80.80 -2.11 3.58
CA HIS A 9 81.04 -2.25 5.01
C HIS A 9 79.77 -2.65 5.77
N HIS A 10 79.93 -3.69 6.60
CA HIS A 10 79.03 -4.22 7.61
C HIS A 10 78.83 -3.22 8.76
N ASN A 11 77.63 -3.13 9.34
CA ASN A 11 77.45 -3.47 10.75
C ASN A 11 75.97 -3.59 11.15
N GLN A 12 75.74 -4.59 12.02
CA GLN A 12 74.49 -4.98 12.64
C GLN A 12 74.03 -3.97 13.70
N HIS A 13 72.72 -3.79 13.88
CA HIS A 13 72.06 -3.83 15.19
C HIS A 13 70.56 -4.03 14.98
N GLY A 14 70.00 -5.01 15.69
CA GLY A 14 68.62 -5.46 15.53
C GLY A 14 67.58 -4.47 16.05
N ILE A 15 66.32 -4.81 15.75
CA ILE A 15 65.24 -5.03 16.73
C ILE A 15 64.09 -5.65 15.92
N LEU A 16 63.72 -6.88 16.29
CA LEU A 16 62.44 -7.47 15.95
C LEU A 16 61.33 -6.61 16.56
N ASN A 17 60.35 -6.18 15.74
CA ASN A 17 58.90 -6.33 15.96
C ASN A 17 58.09 -5.31 15.13
N PRO A 18 56.77 -5.53 14.92
CA PRO A 18 56.00 -6.76 15.11
C PRO A 18 55.33 -7.22 13.80
N ALA A 19 54.87 -8.46 13.82
CA ALA A 19 53.88 -8.97 12.89
C ALA A 19 52.73 -7.96 12.74
N VAL A 20 52.48 -7.51 11.51
CA VAL A 20 51.22 -6.88 11.14
C VAL A 20 50.17 -7.98 11.27
N THR A 21 49.61 -8.11 12.47
CA THR A 21 48.34 -8.79 12.67
C THR A 21 47.31 -7.99 11.87
N LYS A 22 47.04 -8.44 10.63
CA LYS A 22 45.85 -8.02 9.92
C LYS A 22 44.68 -8.36 10.83
N GLY A 23 44.15 -7.35 11.52
CA GLY A 23 42.90 -7.47 12.25
C GLY A 23 41.83 -8.05 11.32
N PRO A 24 40.79 -8.71 11.87
CA PRO A 24 39.78 -9.38 11.07
C PRO A 24 39.29 -8.42 10.00
N SER A 25 39.47 -8.79 8.72
CA SER A 25 39.06 -7.95 7.60
C SER A 25 37.58 -7.65 7.78
N ILE A 26 37.25 -6.39 8.09
CA ILE A 26 35.86 -5.94 8.18
C ILE A 26 35.27 -6.21 6.80
N VAL A 27 34.43 -7.24 6.73
CA VAL A 27 33.75 -7.61 5.49
C VAL A 27 32.84 -6.44 5.14
N LYS A 28 33.23 -5.66 4.14
CA LYS A 28 32.39 -4.59 3.61
C LYS A 28 31.20 -5.25 2.91
N ARG A 29 30.07 -5.28 3.60
CA ARG A 29 28.81 -5.77 3.05
C ARG A 29 28.16 -4.66 2.23
N ASN A 30 27.69 -5.01 1.04
CA ASN A 30 26.90 -4.11 0.21
C ASN A 30 25.42 -4.41 0.49
N PHE A 31 24.66 -3.37 0.84
CA PHE A 31 23.21 -3.45 1.04
C PHE A 31 22.51 -2.66 -0.06
N VAL A 32 21.30 -3.09 -0.41
CA VAL A 32 20.44 -2.35 -1.35
C VAL A 32 19.83 -1.16 -0.61
N SER A 33 19.88 0.02 -1.23
CA SER A 33 19.09 1.19 -0.83
C SER A 33 17.92 1.35 -1.81
N THR A 34 16.77 1.81 -1.32
CA THR A 34 15.56 1.93 -2.15
C THR A 34 15.29 3.40 -2.42
N ASN A 35 15.59 3.87 -3.62
CA ASN A 35 15.28 5.24 -4.02
C ASN A 35 13.75 5.46 -4.02
N PRO A 36 13.22 6.59 -3.51
CA PRO A 36 11.78 6.88 -3.53
C PRO A 36 11.08 6.75 -4.90
N ASN A 37 11.79 6.99 -6.00
CA ASN A 37 11.26 6.79 -7.36
C ASN A 37 10.82 5.35 -7.62
N TYR A 38 11.26 4.39 -6.80
CA TYR A 38 10.81 3.01 -6.86
C TYR A 38 9.29 2.89 -6.72
N LEU A 39 8.63 3.72 -5.90
CA LEU A 39 7.16 3.73 -5.82
C LEU A 39 6.49 4.05 -7.16
N ARG A 40 7.09 4.95 -7.94
CA ARG A 40 6.64 5.27 -9.31
C ARG A 40 6.93 4.15 -10.30
N THR A 41 7.95 3.34 -10.06
CA THR A 41 8.18 2.13 -10.88
C THR A 41 7.10 1.07 -10.60
N LEU A 42 6.63 0.95 -9.35
CA LEU A 42 5.56 0.00 -9.00
C LEU A 42 4.23 0.34 -9.67
N SER A 43 3.94 1.62 -9.87
CA SER A 43 2.74 2.11 -10.55
C SER A 43 2.72 1.85 -12.07
N GLN A 44 3.67 1.09 -12.60
CA GLN A 44 3.70 0.68 -14.00
C GLN A 44 3.33 -0.81 -14.18
N THR A 45 3.06 -1.51 -13.07
CA THR A 45 2.84 -2.96 -13.08
C THR A 45 1.50 -3.32 -13.72
N HIS A 46 0.46 -2.50 -13.54
CA HIS A 46 -0.86 -2.75 -14.11
C HIS A 46 -1.18 -1.81 -15.28
N ALA A 47 -0.16 -1.25 -15.96
CA ALA A 47 -0.26 -0.16 -16.95
C ALA A 47 -1.22 -0.39 -18.15
N GLY A 48 -1.90 -1.53 -18.24
CA GLY A 48 -2.95 -1.81 -19.22
C GLY A 48 -4.37 -1.89 -18.65
N TRP A 49 -4.57 -2.00 -17.33
CA TRP A 49 -5.89 -2.23 -16.72
C TRP A 49 -5.97 -1.92 -15.22
N ILE A 50 -6.48 -0.73 -14.90
CA ILE A 50 -6.58 -0.18 -13.53
C ILE A 50 -7.48 -1.02 -12.58
N PHE A 51 -8.45 -1.78 -13.09
CA PHE A 51 -9.23 -2.68 -12.23
C PHE A 51 -8.41 -3.87 -11.71
N GLY A 52 -7.31 -4.25 -12.37
CA GLY A 52 -6.37 -5.22 -11.82
C GLY A 52 -5.77 -4.72 -10.49
N ALA A 53 -5.47 -3.42 -10.39
CA ALA A 53 -4.99 -2.82 -9.15
C ALA A 53 -6.06 -2.80 -8.04
N ILE A 54 -7.34 -2.59 -8.38
CA ILE A 54 -8.44 -2.71 -7.42
C ILE A 54 -8.63 -4.18 -7.00
N ALA A 55 -8.49 -5.12 -7.93
CA ALA A 55 -8.60 -6.56 -7.67
C ALA A 55 -7.61 -7.02 -6.60
N GLU A 56 -6.35 -6.55 -6.65
CA GLU A 56 -5.35 -6.83 -5.61
C GLU A 56 -5.85 -6.45 -4.20
N LEU A 57 -6.58 -5.33 -4.06
CA LEU A 57 -7.14 -4.90 -2.77
C LEU A 57 -8.35 -5.75 -2.35
N ILE A 58 -9.17 -6.17 -3.31
CA ILE A 58 -10.31 -7.08 -3.07
C ILE A 58 -9.79 -8.45 -2.62
N ASP A 59 -8.76 -8.99 -3.29
CA ASP A 59 -8.14 -10.26 -2.97
C ASP A 59 -7.52 -10.25 -1.57
N ASN A 60 -6.81 -9.17 -1.20
CA ASN A 60 -6.30 -9.00 0.16
C ASN A 60 -7.42 -9.00 1.21
N SER A 61 -8.57 -8.39 0.91
CA SER A 61 -9.73 -8.35 1.82
C SER A 61 -10.32 -9.76 2.00
N ARG A 62 -10.42 -10.52 0.91
CA ARG A 62 -10.87 -11.92 0.92
C ARG A 62 -9.91 -12.81 1.70
N ASP A 63 -8.61 -12.70 1.44
CA ASP A 63 -7.56 -13.46 2.15
C ASP A 63 -7.54 -13.13 3.65
N ALA A 64 -7.93 -11.91 4.02
CA ALA A 64 -8.14 -11.49 5.41
C ALA A 64 -9.45 -12.00 6.03
N GLY A 65 -10.23 -12.82 5.33
CA GLY A 65 -11.48 -13.42 5.82
C GLY A 65 -12.64 -12.43 5.93
N ALA A 66 -12.62 -11.34 5.17
CA ALA A 66 -13.70 -10.35 5.20
C ALA A 66 -15.02 -10.94 4.69
N SER A 67 -16.10 -10.60 5.38
CA SER A 67 -17.48 -10.94 4.97
C SER A 67 -18.17 -9.79 4.24
N ARG A 68 -17.67 -8.56 4.41
CA ARG A 68 -18.12 -7.35 3.73
C ARG A 68 -16.91 -6.53 3.28
N LEU A 69 -17.02 -5.98 2.07
CA LEU A 69 -16.09 -5.04 1.48
C LEU A 69 -16.84 -3.87 0.84
N ASP A 70 -16.47 -2.66 1.21
CA ASP A 70 -17.07 -1.43 0.68
C ASP A 70 -16.02 -0.65 -0.13
N ILE A 71 -16.31 -0.42 -1.41
CA ILE A 71 -15.44 0.32 -2.34
C ILE A 71 -16.15 1.61 -2.74
N SER A 72 -15.52 2.77 -2.50
CA SER A 72 -16.12 4.06 -2.86
C SER A 72 -15.04 5.10 -3.18
N ILE A 73 -15.42 6.16 -3.89
CA ILE A 73 -14.57 7.35 -4.05
C ILE A 73 -15.27 8.51 -3.34
N GLN A 74 -14.64 9.03 -2.30
CA GLN A 74 -15.15 10.09 -1.44
C GLN A 74 -14.36 11.38 -1.64
N SER A 75 -14.99 12.53 -1.39
CA SER A 75 -14.35 13.83 -1.47
C SER A 75 -13.83 14.26 -0.09
N MET A 76 -12.52 14.32 0.09
CA MET A 76 -11.88 14.68 1.37
C MET A 76 -11.00 15.91 1.22
N PHE A 77 -10.96 16.78 2.23
CA PHE A 77 -10.10 17.97 2.20
C PHE A 77 -8.62 17.59 2.36
N SER A 78 -7.78 18.01 1.42
CA SER A 78 -6.32 17.87 1.52
C SER A 78 -5.70 19.23 1.81
N LYS A 79 -5.00 19.32 2.94
CA LYS A 79 -4.24 20.53 3.31
C LYS A 79 -3.16 20.87 2.27
N GLN A 80 -2.52 19.85 1.69
CA GLN A 80 -1.49 20.06 0.69
C GLN A 80 -2.04 20.61 -0.63
N ALA A 81 -3.20 20.13 -1.05
CA ALA A 81 -3.84 20.62 -2.27
C ALA A 81 -4.61 21.93 -2.06
N GLY A 82 -4.88 22.31 -0.81
CA GLY A 82 -5.72 23.47 -0.47
C GLY A 82 -7.19 23.32 -0.85
N GLN A 83 -7.63 22.11 -1.22
CA GLN A 83 -8.98 21.83 -1.73
C GLN A 83 -9.41 20.39 -1.41
N LYS A 84 -10.69 20.08 -1.68
CA LYS A 84 -11.17 18.69 -1.65
C LYS A 84 -10.58 17.90 -2.82
N VAL A 85 -10.11 16.69 -2.53
CA VAL A 85 -9.57 15.74 -3.49
C VAL A 85 -10.38 14.44 -3.43
N PRO A 86 -10.53 13.73 -4.55
CA PRO A 86 -11.11 12.40 -4.53
C PRO A 86 -10.15 11.40 -3.86
N VAL A 87 -10.72 10.56 -3.01
CA VAL A 87 -10.03 9.50 -2.27
C VAL A 87 -10.77 8.19 -2.54
N LEU A 88 -10.09 7.23 -3.15
CA LEU A 88 -10.58 5.86 -3.25
C LEU A 88 -10.45 5.19 -1.89
N CYS A 89 -11.57 4.71 -1.37
CA CYS A 89 -11.72 4.03 -0.09
C CYS A 89 -12.04 2.56 -0.35
N VAL A 90 -11.27 1.65 0.25
CA VAL A 90 -11.53 0.21 0.27
C VAL A 90 -11.57 -0.21 1.74
N VAL A 91 -12.74 -0.60 2.23
CA VAL A 91 -13.00 -0.84 3.65
C VAL A 91 -13.56 -2.24 3.84
N ASP A 92 -12.82 -3.09 4.55
CA ASP A 92 -13.21 -4.47 4.86
C ASP A 92 -13.41 -4.68 6.37
N ASN A 93 -14.15 -5.75 6.69
CA ASN A 93 -14.34 -6.23 8.07
C ASN A 93 -13.63 -7.57 8.33
N GLY A 94 -12.48 -7.80 7.69
CA GLY A 94 -11.65 -8.98 7.91
C GLY A 94 -10.97 -8.96 9.29
N HIS A 95 -9.95 -9.82 9.47
CA HIS A 95 -9.27 -9.96 10.77
C HIS A 95 -8.31 -8.81 11.12
N GLY A 96 -8.03 -7.90 10.18
CA GLY A 96 -7.01 -6.87 10.31
C GLY A 96 -5.59 -7.44 10.32
N MET A 97 -4.61 -6.59 10.65
CA MET A 97 -3.19 -6.96 10.68
C MET A 97 -2.53 -6.60 12.00
N THR A 98 -1.75 -7.53 12.54
CA THR A 98 -0.76 -7.27 13.59
C THR A 98 0.39 -6.39 13.06
N TYR A 99 1.20 -5.80 13.95
CA TYR A 99 2.40 -5.06 13.57
C TYR A 99 3.31 -5.86 12.62
N ALA A 100 3.56 -7.14 12.92
CA ALA A 100 4.40 -7.99 12.07
C ALA A 100 3.80 -8.19 10.67
N GLN A 101 2.48 -8.36 10.55
CA GLN A 101 1.78 -8.44 9.26
C GLN A 101 1.83 -7.10 8.51
N MET A 102 1.62 -5.97 9.20
CA MET A 102 1.75 -4.63 8.63
C MET A 102 3.15 -4.41 8.07
N MET A 103 4.19 -4.72 8.85
CA MET A 103 5.59 -4.59 8.42
C MET A 103 5.89 -5.47 7.21
N ARG A 104 5.32 -6.68 7.12
CA ARG A 104 5.42 -7.52 5.92
C ARG A 104 4.73 -6.87 4.71
N MET A 105 3.53 -6.32 4.92
CA MET A 105 2.75 -5.67 3.86
C MET A 105 3.47 -4.44 3.28
N VAL A 106 4.15 -3.64 4.11
CA VAL A 106 4.91 -2.47 3.64
C VAL A 106 6.34 -2.78 3.18
N SER A 107 6.92 -3.93 3.58
CA SER A 107 8.26 -4.33 3.17
C SER A 107 8.33 -4.80 1.71
N PHE A 108 9.49 -4.60 1.09
CA PHE A 108 9.79 -5.07 -0.27
C PHE A 108 10.60 -6.37 -0.23
N GLY A 109 9.98 -7.47 -0.64
CA GLY A 109 10.56 -8.80 -0.54
C GLY A 109 10.49 -9.34 0.89
N HIS A 110 9.70 -10.38 1.10
CA HIS A 110 9.63 -11.07 2.39
C HIS A 110 9.66 -12.58 2.15
N LYS A 111 10.28 -13.31 3.09
CA LYS A 111 10.03 -14.76 3.18
C LYS A 111 8.58 -14.89 3.63
N GLY A 112 7.70 -15.32 2.72
CA GLY A 112 6.35 -15.71 3.12
C GLY A 112 6.42 -16.78 4.20
N PRO A 113 5.39 -16.93 5.05
CA PRO A 113 5.31 -18.11 5.91
C PRO A 113 5.46 -19.34 5.02
N ASN A 114 6.32 -20.29 5.42
CA ASN A 114 6.50 -21.57 4.71
C ASN A 114 5.21 -22.41 4.65
N GLU A 115 4.15 -21.95 5.32
CA GLU A 115 2.82 -22.55 5.33
C GLU A 115 2.02 -22.07 4.12
N HIS A 116 2.01 -22.93 3.10
CA HIS A 116 1.15 -22.81 1.95
C HIS A 116 -0.33 -22.96 2.37
N CYS A 117 -1.04 -21.86 2.59
CA CYS A 117 -2.50 -21.89 2.51
C CYS A 117 -2.89 -21.96 1.03
N GLN A 118 -3.38 -23.12 0.57
CA GLN A 118 -3.80 -23.31 -0.83
C GLN A 118 -4.87 -22.29 -1.28
N ASP A 119 -5.60 -21.70 -0.34
CA ASP A 119 -6.73 -20.81 -0.58
C ASP A 119 -6.38 -19.30 -0.59
N GLN A 120 -5.14 -18.91 -0.28
CA GLN A 120 -4.72 -17.49 -0.33
C GLN A 120 -4.29 -17.07 -1.75
N ILE A 121 -4.81 -15.95 -2.22
CA ILE A 121 -4.53 -15.39 -3.55
C ILE A 121 -3.20 -14.61 -3.54
N GLY A 122 -2.95 -13.83 -2.48
CA GLY A 122 -1.77 -12.99 -2.31
C GLY A 122 -0.49 -13.76 -2.01
N ARG A 123 0.30 -14.10 -3.04
CA ARG A 123 1.49 -14.97 -2.91
C ARG A 123 2.83 -14.24 -2.76
N PHE A 124 2.96 -13.06 -3.35
CA PHE A 124 4.27 -12.40 -3.55
C PHE A 124 4.51 -11.22 -2.63
N GLY A 125 3.49 -10.83 -1.84
CA GLY A 125 3.59 -9.70 -0.93
C GLY A 125 3.86 -8.36 -1.62
N ILE A 126 3.57 -8.22 -2.92
CA ILE A 126 3.74 -6.97 -3.68
C ILE A 126 2.40 -6.33 -4.11
N GLY A 127 1.31 -7.10 -4.15
CA GLY A 127 0.02 -6.71 -4.70
C GLY A 127 -0.54 -5.40 -4.14
N PHE A 128 -0.51 -5.23 -2.82
CA PHE A 128 -0.93 -3.96 -2.20
C PHE A 128 -0.14 -2.76 -2.74
N LYS A 129 1.19 -2.87 -2.82
CA LYS A 129 2.07 -1.75 -3.16
C LYS A 129 1.97 -1.40 -4.65
N THR A 130 1.91 -2.41 -5.52
CA THR A 130 1.70 -2.21 -6.96
C THR A 130 0.31 -1.67 -7.23
N GLY A 131 -0.72 -2.26 -6.63
CA GLY A 131 -2.11 -1.82 -6.79
C GLY A 131 -2.33 -0.39 -6.28
N ALA A 132 -1.90 -0.09 -5.05
CA ALA A 132 -2.06 1.23 -4.47
C ALA A 132 -1.34 2.31 -5.27
N MET A 133 -0.08 2.06 -5.71
CA MET A 133 0.70 3.04 -6.47
C MET A 133 0.20 3.20 -7.91
N GLU A 134 -0.43 2.19 -8.52
CA GLU A 134 -1.14 2.33 -9.80
C GLU A 134 -2.37 3.24 -9.66
N LEU A 135 -3.12 3.11 -8.57
CA LEU A 135 -4.37 3.83 -8.36
C LEU A 135 -4.16 5.30 -7.99
N GLY A 136 -3.09 5.62 -7.26
CA GLY A 136 -2.76 6.97 -6.86
C GLY A 136 -1.36 7.10 -6.27
N ARG A 137 -0.94 8.35 -6.07
CA ARG A 137 0.43 8.64 -5.59
C ARG A 137 0.63 8.41 -4.10
N ASP A 138 -0.45 8.37 -3.33
CA ASP A 138 -0.39 8.29 -1.88
C ASP A 138 -1.50 7.40 -1.32
N ALA A 139 -1.13 6.53 -0.39
CA ALA A 139 -2.01 5.55 0.22
C ALA A 139 -1.82 5.50 1.74
N PHE A 140 -2.91 5.64 2.47
CA PHE A 140 -3.00 5.48 3.92
C PHE A 140 -3.74 4.17 4.23
N VAL A 141 -3.19 3.37 5.14
CA VAL A 141 -3.83 2.14 5.62
C VAL A 141 -4.06 2.27 7.11
N LEU A 142 -5.29 2.00 7.54
CA LEU A 142 -5.67 1.82 8.93
C LEU A 142 -6.16 0.38 9.10
N THR A 143 -5.63 -0.33 10.07
CA THR A 143 -6.02 -1.73 10.33
C THR A 143 -6.20 -1.96 11.82
N GLN A 144 -7.14 -2.83 12.17
CA GLN A 144 -7.49 -3.15 13.55
C GLN A 144 -7.71 -4.66 13.71
N THR A 145 -7.01 -5.23 14.68
CA THR A 145 -7.28 -6.56 15.24
C THR A 145 -8.01 -6.38 16.58
N SER A 146 -8.36 -7.48 17.25
CA SER A 146 -8.95 -7.43 18.59
C SER A 146 -8.00 -6.87 19.66
N THR A 147 -6.69 -6.87 19.41
CA THR A 147 -5.66 -6.49 20.40
C THR A 147 -4.72 -5.38 19.94
N SER A 148 -4.77 -4.97 18.67
CA SER A 148 -3.85 -3.96 18.13
C SER A 148 -4.51 -3.11 17.06
N ARG A 149 -3.98 -1.91 16.86
CA ARG A 149 -4.33 -1.03 15.75
C ARG A 149 -3.05 -0.46 15.14
N SER A 150 -2.95 -0.46 13.83
CA SER A 150 -1.81 0.15 13.14
C SER A 150 -2.27 1.07 12.03
N VAL A 151 -1.50 2.13 11.81
CA VAL A 151 -1.59 2.97 10.62
C VAL A 151 -0.28 2.91 9.86
N SER A 152 -0.34 2.93 8.53
CA SER A 152 0.83 3.04 7.67
C SER A 152 0.58 4.02 6.53
N PHE A 153 1.66 4.58 5.99
CA PHE A 153 1.55 5.59 4.95
C PHE A 153 2.57 5.39 3.84
N LEU A 154 2.09 4.89 2.70
CA LEU A 154 2.86 4.69 1.48
C LEU A 154 2.65 5.89 0.55
N SER A 155 3.63 6.79 0.51
CA SER A 155 3.43 8.11 -0.11
C SER A 155 4.59 8.56 -0.97
N GLN A 156 4.31 8.87 -2.23
CA GLN A 156 5.27 9.55 -3.10
C GLN A 156 5.49 10.99 -2.66
N SER A 157 4.43 11.69 -2.22
CA SER A 157 4.53 13.09 -1.79
C SER A 157 5.36 13.27 -0.52
N PHE A 158 5.25 12.37 0.45
CA PHE A 158 6.09 12.39 1.66
C PHE A 158 7.56 12.09 1.38
N ASN A 159 7.83 11.24 0.38
CA ASN A 159 9.18 10.82 0.03
C ASN A 159 9.81 11.67 -1.07
N GLU A 160 9.16 12.76 -1.48
CA GLU A 160 9.72 13.67 -2.46
C GLU A 160 11.02 14.30 -1.93
N ASN A 161 12.08 14.24 -2.75
CA ASN A 161 13.43 14.73 -2.42
C ASN A 161 14.14 14.01 -1.27
N LYS A 162 13.70 12.81 -0.87
CA LYS A 162 14.45 11.96 0.06
C LYS A 162 15.46 11.07 -0.66
N ASP A 163 16.56 10.77 0.02
CA ASP A 163 17.58 9.85 -0.50
C ASP A 163 17.15 8.38 -0.43
N ASN A 164 16.28 8.04 0.52
CA ASN A 164 15.79 6.69 0.74
C ASN A 164 14.28 6.69 1.01
N LEU A 165 13.61 5.64 0.54
CA LEU A 165 12.19 5.42 0.77
C LEU A 165 11.91 5.17 2.25
N GLU A 166 10.96 5.94 2.77
CA GLU A 166 10.50 5.89 4.14
C GLU A 166 8.98 5.65 4.18
N ILE A 167 8.54 4.74 5.04
CA ILE A 167 7.13 4.39 5.20
C ILE A 167 6.78 4.59 6.67
N PRO A 168 6.12 5.69 7.05
CA PRO A 168 5.67 5.92 8.41
C PRO A 168 4.69 4.83 8.84
N VAL A 169 4.95 4.24 10.01
CA VAL A 169 4.07 3.26 10.66
C VAL A 169 3.90 3.66 12.12
N VAL A 170 2.67 3.63 12.61
CA VAL A 170 2.35 3.85 14.03
C VAL A 170 1.47 2.70 14.49
N THR A 171 1.89 2.00 15.54
CA THR A 171 1.14 0.90 16.14
C THR A 171 0.74 1.21 17.56
N TYR A 172 -0.48 0.79 17.87
CA TYR A 172 -1.10 0.83 19.17
C TYR A 172 -1.46 -0.60 19.60
N CYS A 173 -1.36 -0.89 20.90
CA CYS A 173 -1.82 -2.12 21.51
C CYS A 173 -2.95 -1.83 22.50
N LYS A 174 -3.90 -2.76 22.61
CA LYS A 174 -5.00 -2.68 23.57
C LYS A 174 -4.43 -2.97 24.97
N LYS A 175 -4.49 -1.97 25.86
CA LYS A 175 -4.23 -2.14 27.29
C LYS A 175 -5.52 -1.79 28.03
N ASP A 176 -6.05 -2.78 28.74
CA ASP A 176 -7.37 -2.70 29.37
C ASP A 176 -8.46 -2.29 28.36
N GLN A 177 -9.04 -1.10 28.54
CA GLN A 177 -10.13 -0.55 27.71
C GLN A 177 -9.63 0.47 26.66
N TYR A 178 -8.32 0.75 26.59
CA TYR A 178 -7.77 1.82 25.76
C TYR A 178 -6.70 1.30 24.80
N MET A 179 -6.51 2.03 23.70
CA MET A 179 -5.41 1.80 22.76
C MET A 179 -4.28 2.76 23.11
N GLU A 180 -3.11 2.21 23.45
CA GLU A 180 -1.90 2.98 23.73
C GLU A 180 -0.83 2.71 22.68
N VAL A 181 0.09 3.65 22.48
CA VAL A 181 1.24 3.43 21.59
C VAL A 181 2.01 2.19 22.07
N ASP A 182 2.30 1.28 21.14
CA ASP A 182 3.00 0.05 21.46
C ASP A 182 4.51 0.30 21.61
N LEU A 183 4.93 0.55 22.85
CA LEU A 183 6.33 0.79 23.20
C LEU A 183 7.24 -0.44 23.01
N GLY A 184 6.67 -1.63 22.80
CA GLY A 184 7.43 -2.84 22.48
C GLY A 184 7.96 -2.86 21.06
N VAL A 185 7.37 -2.08 20.15
CA VAL A 185 7.75 -2.07 18.71
C VAL A 185 8.24 -0.71 18.22
N GLN A 186 7.95 0.38 18.93
CA GLN A 186 8.36 1.74 18.56
C GLN A 186 8.50 2.65 19.79
N SER A 187 9.36 3.67 19.71
CA SER A 187 9.42 4.70 20.75
C SER A 187 8.31 5.75 20.59
N GLU A 188 7.96 6.48 21.65
CA GLU A 188 7.02 7.62 21.57
C GLU A 188 7.48 8.67 20.55
N ALA A 189 8.78 9.00 20.54
CA ALA A 189 9.34 9.96 19.59
C ALA A 189 9.21 9.47 18.13
N THR A 190 9.40 8.18 17.88
CA THR A 190 9.18 7.57 16.56
C THR A 190 7.71 7.61 16.17
N ALA A 191 6.81 7.29 17.12
CA ALA A 191 5.37 7.34 16.92
C ALA A 191 4.91 8.75 16.55
N GLU A 192 5.37 9.75 17.30
CA GLU A 192 5.05 11.15 17.10
C GLU A 192 5.57 11.67 15.75
N TYR A 193 6.83 11.37 15.42
CA TYR A 193 7.41 11.72 14.12
C TYR A 193 6.59 11.15 12.96
N ASN A 194 6.28 9.85 13.01
CA ASN A 194 5.51 9.17 11.96
C ASN A 194 4.08 9.71 11.87
N LEU A 195 3.42 9.96 13.00
CA LEU A 195 2.07 10.52 13.01
C LEU A 195 2.05 11.96 12.47
N ASN A 196 3.07 12.77 12.79
CA ASN A 196 3.20 14.12 12.25
C ASN A 196 3.43 14.12 10.74
N ALA A 197 4.22 13.17 10.22
CA ALA A 197 4.36 12.95 8.78
C ALA A 197 3.01 12.64 8.12
N ILE A 198 2.25 11.68 8.67
CA ILE A 198 0.91 11.32 8.17
C ILE A 198 -0.02 12.54 8.17
N LYS A 199 -0.10 13.27 9.29
CA LYS A 199 -0.99 14.45 9.43
C LYS A 199 -0.65 15.59 8.48
N LYS A 200 0.63 15.72 8.11
CA LYS A 200 1.11 16.80 7.23
C LYS A 200 0.90 16.49 5.75
N PHE A 201 1.05 15.24 5.35
CA PHE A 201 1.08 14.81 3.95
C PHE A 201 -0.17 14.03 3.51
N SER A 202 -1.14 13.81 4.39
CA SER A 202 -2.40 13.14 4.06
C SER A 202 -3.63 14.01 4.33
N PRO A 203 -4.81 13.65 3.77
CA PRO A 203 -6.10 14.20 4.18
C PRO A 203 -6.51 13.89 5.63
N PHE A 204 -5.75 13.04 6.35
CA PHE A 204 -6.10 12.53 7.67
C PHE A 204 -5.40 13.33 8.77
N ASN A 205 -6.19 14.02 9.60
CA ASN A 205 -5.76 14.57 10.88
C ASN A 205 -6.25 13.66 12.03
N GLU A 206 -5.99 14.03 13.28
CA GLU A 206 -6.44 13.25 14.45
C GLU A 206 -7.95 13.01 14.47
N TYR A 207 -8.75 14.02 14.10
CA TYR A 207 -10.19 13.90 14.01
C TYR A 207 -10.63 12.88 12.95
N PHE A 208 -10.11 12.98 11.72
CA PHE A 208 -10.45 12.05 10.64
C PHE A 208 -9.93 10.64 10.93
N ILE A 209 -8.75 10.48 11.52
CA ILE A 209 -8.27 9.17 11.96
C ILE A 209 -9.23 8.58 13.00
N GLY A 210 -9.65 9.38 13.99
CA GLY A 210 -10.64 8.97 15.00
C GLY A 210 -12.00 8.58 14.40
N GLU A 211 -12.49 9.36 13.43
CA GLU A 211 -13.71 9.05 12.68
C GLU A 211 -13.61 7.69 11.97
N LYS A 212 -12.48 7.43 11.29
CA LYS A 212 -12.28 6.16 10.56
C LYS A 212 -12.07 4.98 11.50
N VAL A 213 -11.41 5.20 12.65
CA VAL A 213 -11.35 4.21 13.73
C VAL A 213 -12.75 3.81 14.19
N GLY A 214 -13.68 4.75 14.32
CA GLY A 214 -15.05 4.48 14.73
C GLY A 214 -15.80 3.52 13.78
N LEU A 215 -15.40 3.42 12.52
CA LEU A 215 -16.03 2.52 11.54
C LEU A 215 -15.81 1.03 11.84
N PHE A 216 -14.79 0.68 12.62
CA PHE A 216 -14.62 -0.70 13.08
C PHE A 216 -15.68 -1.09 14.13
N GLY A 217 -16.26 -0.14 14.86
CA GLY A 217 -17.05 -0.42 16.06
C GLY A 217 -16.17 -0.79 17.27
N GLU A 218 -16.79 -1.08 18.40
CA GLU A 218 -16.09 -1.30 19.68
C GLU A 218 -15.18 -2.54 19.66
N GLU A 219 -15.67 -3.65 19.12
CA GLU A 219 -14.96 -4.95 19.09
C GLU A 219 -14.73 -5.46 17.66
N GLY A 220 -14.94 -4.62 16.64
CA GLY A 220 -14.76 -5.03 15.25
C GLY A 220 -13.30 -5.01 14.81
N THR A 221 -13.02 -5.79 13.78
CA THR A 221 -11.72 -5.90 13.12
C THR A 221 -11.87 -5.53 11.64
N GLY A 222 -10.75 -5.26 10.98
CA GLY A 222 -10.73 -5.03 9.55
C GLY A 222 -9.57 -4.19 9.08
N THR A 223 -9.59 -3.86 7.79
CA THR A 223 -8.64 -2.93 7.18
C THR A 223 -9.37 -1.88 6.34
N GLN A 224 -8.84 -0.67 6.37
CA GLN A 224 -9.34 0.48 5.64
C GLN A 224 -8.16 1.07 4.86
N VAL A 225 -8.27 1.06 3.53
CA VAL A 225 -7.26 1.59 2.60
C VAL A 225 -7.83 2.83 1.93
N TYR A 226 -7.05 3.91 1.95
CA TYR A 226 -7.41 5.20 1.39
C TYR A 226 -6.33 5.65 0.43
N ILE A 227 -6.67 5.84 -0.84
CA ILE A 227 -5.73 6.20 -1.91
C ILE A 227 -6.18 7.52 -2.52
N TRP A 228 -5.29 8.49 -2.63
CA TRP A 228 -5.57 9.80 -3.25
C TRP A 228 -4.44 10.23 -4.16
N ASN A 229 -4.57 11.44 -4.69
CA ASN A 229 -3.76 11.88 -5.82
C ASN A 229 -3.87 10.85 -6.95
N LEU A 230 -5.13 10.50 -7.26
CA LEU A 230 -5.53 9.45 -8.19
C LEU A 230 -4.97 9.69 -9.59
N ASP A 231 -4.75 8.60 -10.32
CA ASP A 231 -4.24 8.63 -11.69
C ASP A 231 -5.12 9.51 -12.62
N ARG A 232 -4.45 10.22 -13.52
CA ARG A 232 -5.05 11.23 -14.40
C ARG A 232 -4.94 10.86 -15.87
N TRP A 233 -6.04 11.04 -16.58
CA TRP A 233 -6.13 10.99 -18.04
C TRP A 233 -6.31 12.41 -18.60
N GLY A 234 -5.19 13.04 -18.98
CA GLY A 234 -5.17 14.45 -19.38
C GLY A 234 -5.55 15.37 -18.21
N THR A 235 -6.58 16.19 -18.37
CA THR A 235 -7.10 17.06 -17.31
C THR A 235 -8.02 16.36 -16.32
N ASN A 236 -8.53 15.17 -16.66
CA ASN A 236 -9.50 14.41 -15.89
C ASN A 236 -8.84 13.24 -15.12
N TYR A 237 -9.58 12.59 -14.23
CA TYR A 237 -9.16 11.34 -13.61
C TYR A 237 -9.37 10.14 -14.53
N THR A 238 -8.52 9.11 -14.44
CA THR A 238 -8.67 7.86 -15.20
C THR A 238 -9.95 7.11 -14.81
N LEU A 239 -10.39 7.27 -13.56
CA LEU A 239 -11.67 6.79 -13.07
C LEU A 239 -12.75 7.87 -13.13
N GLU A 240 -13.98 7.43 -13.39
CA GLU A 240 -15.24 8.17 -13.22
C GLU A 240 -16.04 7.48 -12.12
N TRP A 241 -16.85 8.22 -11.37
CA TRP A 241 -17.68 7.61 -10.34
C TRP A 241 -18.95 8.41 -10.12
N ASN A 242 -20.05 7.68 -9.91
CA ASN A 242 -21.34 8.25 -9.62
C ASN A 242 -21.83 7.66 -8.30
N SER A 243 -22.24 8.50 -7.36
CA SER A 243 -22.88 8.06 -6.12
C SER A 243 -24.33 7.65 -6.37
N GLN A 244 -24.85 6.77 -5.53
CA GLN A 244 -26.28 6.42 -5.54
C GLN A 244 -27.18 7.58 -5.08
N LYS A 245 -26.60 8.57 -4.38
CA LYS A 245 -27.25 9.81 -3.95
C LYS A 245 -26.43 10.98 -4.46
N THR A 246 -26.96 11.78 -5.38
CA THR A 246 -26.46 13.12 -5.64
C THR A 246 -27.29 14.10 -4.81
N ASP A 247 -26.64 14.99 -4.06
CA ASP A 247 -27.32 16.10 -3.35
C ASP A 247 -28.08 17.02 -4.33
N GLU A 248 -27.73 16.97 -5.62
CA GLU A 248 -28.29 17.81 -6.68
C GLU A 248 -29.56 17.22 -7.34
N SER A 249 -29.92 15.95 -7.08
CA SER A 249 -31.13 15.33 -7.67
C SER A 249 -31.58 14.09 -6.88
N PRO A 250 -32.49 14.23 -5.90
CA PRO A 250 -32.98 13.10 -5.10
C PRO A 250 -33.72 12.01 -5.91
N ASP A 251 -34.12 12.30 -7.15
CA ASP A 251 -34.76 11.36 -8.09
C ASP A 251 -33.78 10.71 -9.09
N SER A 252 -32.51 11.13 -9.10
CA SER A 252 -31.48 10.47 -9.92
C SER A 252 -31.01 9.20 -9.23
N HIS A 253 -31.68 8.09 -9.52
CA HIS A 253 -31.23 6.74 -9.15
C HIS A 253 -29.95 6.38 -9.93
N GLY A 254 -28.81 6.94 -9.55
CA GLY A 254 -27.51 6.44 -10.00
C GLY A 254 -27.36 4.98 -9.57
N ASN A 255 -26.95 4.09 -10.47
CA ASN A 255 -26.71 2.66 -10.16
C ASN A 255 -25.43 2.41 -9.33
N GLY A 256 -24.85 3.48 -8.75
CA GLY A 256 -23.62 3.50 -7.94
C GLY A 256 -22.48 2.70 -8.55
N ASP A 257 -21.57 3.33 -9.30
CA ASP A 257 -20.48 2.58 -9.96
C ASP A 257 -19.20 3.43 -10.06
N ILE A 258 -18.08 2.74 -10.30
CA ILE A 258 -16.78 3.32 -10.64
C ILE A 258 -16.42 2.81 -12.03
N LEU A 259 -16.21 3.73 -12.97
CA LEU A 259 -15.96 3.42 -14.37
C LEU A 259 -14.53 3.79 -14.78
N ILE A 260 -13.96 3.04 -15.73
CA ILE A 260 -12.76 3.47 -16.46
C ILE A 260 -13.18 4.46 -17.54
N ARG A 261 -12.69 5.71 -17.45
CA ARG A 261 -13.07 6.81 -18.34
C ARG A 261 -12.88 6.49 -19.82
N SER A 262 -11.78 5.84 -20.17
CA SER A 262 -11.45 5.54 -21.57
C SER A 262 -12.45 4.60 -22.24
N ARG A 263 -13.18 3.80 -21.45
CA ARG A 263 -14.09 2.73 -21.90
C ARG A 263 -13.49 1.85 -23.01
N ARG A 264 -12.17 1.70 -23.00
CA ARG A 264 -11.44 0.98 -24.05
C ARG A 264 -11.78 -0.49 -23.95
N VAL A 265 -12.42 -1.00 -24.99
CA VAL A 265 -12.76 -2.41 -25.13
C VAL A 265 -11.48 -3.23 -25.30
N ARG A 266 -11.38 -4.33 -24.56
CA ARG A 266 -10.25 -5.26 -24.69
C ARG A 266 -10.56 -6.28 -25.78
N SER A 267 -9.57 -6.56 -26.63
CA SER A 267 -9.70 -7.56 -27.69
C SER A 267 -9.72 -8.95 -27.07
N ARG A 268 -10.75 -9.75 -27.41
CA ARG A 268 -10.86 -11.16 -27.04
C ARG A 268 -11.16 -12.00 -28.29
N PRO A 269 -10.59 -13.21 -28.42
CA PRO A 269 -10.93 -14.12 -29.51
C PRO A 269 -12.44 -14.40 -29.54
N GLY A 270 -13.08 -14.29 -30.70
CA GLY A 270 -14.51 -14.53 -30.86
C GLY A 270 -15.43 -13.40 -30.38
N GLN A 271 -14.87 -12.25 -29.94
CA GLN A 271 -15.67 -11.10 -29.54
C GLN A 271 -16.29 -10.41 -30.76
N THR A 272 -17.62 -10.45 -30.84
CA THR A 272 -18.41 -9.77 -31.88
C THR A 272 -19.03 -8.46 -31.39
N ASN A 273 -19.23 -8.32 -30.07
CA ASN A 273 -19.82 -7.13 -29.45
C ASN A 273 -18.74 -6.14 -29.01
N GLY A 274 -18.92 -4.86 -29.37
CA GLY A 274 -18.06 -3.76 -28.95
C GLY A 274 -18.43 -3.17 -27.58
N ASN A 275 -19.55 -3.57 -26.97
CA ASN A 275 -19.91 -3.14 -25.63
C ASN A 275 -19.71 -4.28 -24.62
N VAL A 276 -18.61 -4.23 -23.88
CA VAL A 276 -18.29 -5.22 -22.85
C VAL A 276 -18.15 -4.50 -21.49
N PRO A 277 -19.21 -4.43 -20.67
CA PRO A 277 -19.18 -3.71 -19.39
C PRO A 277 -18.03 -4.12 -18.45
N LEU A 278 -17.63 -5.40 -18.49
CA LEU A 278 -16.47 -5.93 -17.77
C LEU A 278 -15.16 -5.13 -18.01
N ASP A 279 -15.02 -4.48 -19.17
CA ASP A 279 -13.83 -3.70 -19.51
C ASP A 279 -13.79 -2.32 -18.85
N TYR A 280 -14.92 -1.81 -18.35
CA TYR A 280 -15.00 -0.42 -17.90
C TYR A 280 -15.91 -0.16 -16.70
N SER A 281 -16.74 -1.10 -16.25
CA SER A 281 -17.58 -1.00 -15.05
C SER A 281 -17.00 -1.86 -13.94
N LEU A 282 -16.71 -1.25 -12.78
CA LEU A 282 -16.16 -1.98 -11.65
C LEU A 282 -17.18 -2.98 -11.11
N LYS A 283 -18.46 -2.61 -11.05
CA LYS A 283 -19.52 -3.56 -10.68
C LYS A 283 -19.53 -4.78 -11.59
N ALA A 284 -19.61 -4.59 -12.91
CA ALA A 284 -19.62 -5.69 -13.86
C ALA A 284 -18.35 -6.57 -13.76
N TYR A 285 -17.21 -5.97 -13.40
CA TYR A 285 -15.98 -6.71 -13.15
C TYR A 285 -16.03 -7.56 -11.88
N VAL A 286 -16.47 -6.98 -10.77
CA VAL A 286 -16.54 -7.66 -9.48
C VAL A 286 -17.60 -8.78 -9.48
N GLU A 287 -18.69 -8.64 -10.22
CA GLU A 287 -19.76 -9.66 -10.35
C GLU A 287 -19.23 -11.04 -10.77
N VAL A 288 -18.17 -11.06 -11.60
CA VAL A 288 -17.59 -12.28 -12.18
C VAL A 288 -16.19 -12.61 -11.64
N MET A 289 -15.68 -11.83 -10.68
CA MET A 289 -14.31 -11.96 -10.17
C MET A 289 -14.08 -13.27 -9.40
N PHE A 290 -15.11 -13.78 -8.72
CA PHE A 290 -15.01 -14.99 -7.89
C PHE A 290 -15.95 -16.10 -8.35
N LEU A 291 -15.41 -17.32 -8.50
CA LEU A 291 -16.21 -18.52 -8.79
C LEU A 291 -17.19 -18.87 -7.67
N ASN A 292 -16.79 -18.67 -6.42
CA ASN A 292 -17.61 -18.89 -5.23
C ASN A 292 -17.60 -17.63 -4.33
N PRO A 293 -18.55 -16.70 -4.55
CA PRO A 293 -18.57 -15.44 -3.81
C PRO A 293 -19.09 -15.63 -2.38
N GLN A 294 -18.21 -15.43 -1.38
CA GLN A 294 -18.59 -15.44 0.05
C GLN A 294 -18.62 -14.04 0.69
N MET A 295 -17.88 -13.09 0.11
CA MET A 295 -17.77 -11.72 0.59
C MET A 295 -18.82 -10.84 -0.10
N LYS A 296 -19.61 -10.09 0.67
CA LYS A 296 -20.55 -9.10 0.14
C LYS A 296 -19.80 -7.84 -0.24
N ILE A 297 -19.87 -7.43 -1.50
CA ILE A 297 -19.15 -6.26 -2.01
C ILE A 297 -20.14 -5.15 -2.37
N THR A 298 -19.84 -3.92 -1.96
CA THR A 298 -20.55 -2.72 -2.44
C THR A 298 -19.60 -1.81 -3.22
N VAL A 299 -20.11 -1.16 -4.26
CA VAL A 299 -19.41 -0.14 -5.03
C VAL A 299 -20.26 1.13 -5.01
N GLN A 300 -19.68 2.24 -4.54
CA GLN A 300 -20.38 3.53 -4.38
C GLN A 300 -21.71 3.40 -3.61
N GLY A 301 -21.73 2.53 -2.60
CA GLY A 301 -22.90 2.23 -1.77
C GLY A 301 -23.91 1.27 -2.39
N SER A 302 -23.75 0.92 -3.66
CA SER A 302 -24.62 -0.04 -4.34
C SER A 302 -24.08 -1.48 -4.23
N PRO A 303 -24.91 -2.47 -3.85
CA PRO A 303 -24.47 -3.85 -3.78
C PRO A 303 -24.11 -4.39 -5.17
N VAL A 304 -23.14 -5.31 -5.20
CA VAL A 304 -22.73 -6.06 -6.39
C VAL A 304 -23.40 -7.44 -6.37
N ASN A 305 -24.07 -7.81 -7.46
CA ASN A 305 -24.75 -9.11 -7.58
C ASN A 305 -23.75 -10.17 -8.05
N THR A 306 -23.02 -10.76 -7.11
CA THR A 306 -22.12 -11.87 -7.43
C THR A 306 -22.91 -13.16 -7.64
N HIS A 307 -22.66 -13.84 -8.76
CA HIS A 307 -23.34 -15.09 -9.13
C HIS A 307 -22.33 -16.23 -9.23
N MET A 308 -22.72 -17.45 -8.83
CA MET A 308 -21.97 -18.63 -9.22
C MET A 308 -22.16 -18.85 -10.73
N PRO A 309 -21.08 -19.05 -11.51
CA PRO A 309 -21.21 -19.41 -12.92
C PRO A 309 -22.05 -20.68 -13.04
N SER A 310 -23.12 -20.62 -13.83
CA SER A 310 -23.99 -21.76 -14.14
C SER A 310 -23.26 -22.82 -14.97
#